data_AF-A0A550CPT0-F1
#
_entry.id   AF-A0A550CPT0-F1
#
_cell.length_a   1.000
_cell.length_b   1.000
_cell.length_c   1.000
_cell.angle_alpha   90.00
_cell.angle_beta   90.00
_cell.angle_gamma   90.00
#
_symmetry.space_group_name_H-M   'P 1'
#
loop_
_entity.id
_entity.type
_entity.pdbx_description
1 polymer ?
#
loop_
_entity_poly.entity_id
_entity_poly.type
_entity_poly.pdbx_seq_one_letter_code
_entity_poly.pdbx_strand_id
1 'polypeptide(L)'
;GEVVRVRALKDDGAQVAAMDTAFYEARKHRLGALKPSTKRLRMANGAVIPSGGRWEGQMRLSGVQARVSFEVFPSGGNWSFLLGKPLLEALQVVHDYATDTVYING
;
A
#
# COMPACT_ATOMS: atom_id res chain seq x y z
N GLY A 1 -0.36 17.02 11.19
CA GLY A 1 -0.68 16.02 10.13
C GLY A 1 -1.86 15.19 10.59
N GLU A 2 -2.75 14.81 9.69
CA GLU A 2 -3.98 14.08 10.01
C GLU A 2 -3.86 12.60 9.66
N VAL A 3 -4.40 11.70 10.52
CA VAL A 3 -4.24 10.25 10.36
C VAL A 3 -5.29 9.68 9.40
N VAL A 4 -4.85 9.26 8.21
CA VAL A 4 -5.70 8.51 7.27
C VAL A 4 -5.74 7.04 7.68
N ARG A 5 -6.94 6.52 7.96
CA ARG A 5 -7.17 5.09 8.21
C ARG A 5 -7.62 4.41 6.92
N VAL A 6 -7.06 3.25 6.63
CA VAL A 6 -7.36 2.46 5.43
C VAL A 6 -7.35 0.98 5.77
N ARG A 7 -8.21 0.19 5.11
CA ARG A 7 -8.13 -1.28 5.13
C ARG A 7 -7.13 -1.71 4.06
N ALA A 8 -6.14 -2.49 4.46
CA ALA A 8 -5.12 -3.00 3.57
C ALA A 8 -5.34 -4.49 3.30
N LEU A 9 -5.16 -4.88 2.03
CA LEU A 9 -5.06 -6.28 1.62
C LEU A 9 -3.59 -6.67 1.64
N LYS A 10 -3.25 -7.74 2.38
CA LYS A 10 -1.91 -8.34 2.33
C LYS A 10 -1.74 -9.03 0.98
N ASP A 11 -0.66 -8.71 0.28
CA ASP A 11 -0.32 -9.31 -1.02
C ASP A 11 1.20 -9.51 -1.09
N ASP A 12 1.64 -10.76 -0.97
CA ASP A 12 3.06 -11.13 -1.06
C ASP A 12 3.57 -11.26 -2.50
N GLY A 13 2.66 -11.35 -3.48
CA GLY A 13 2.96 -11.29 -4.91
C GLY A 13 3.21 -9.86 -5.38
N ALA A 14 2.62 -8.86 -4.72
CA ALA A 14 2.82 -7.45 -5.05
C ALA A 14 4.24 -6.97 -4.69
N GLN A 15 5.01 -6.64 -5.72
CA GLN A 15 6.38 -6.10 -5.59
C GLN A 15 6.43 -4.64 -5.13
N VAL A 16 5.28 -3.99 -4.96
CA VAL A 16 5.14 -2.62 -4.48
C VAL A 16 3.93 -2.54 -3.56
N ALA A 17 3.96 -1.64 -2.58
CA ALA A 17 2.74 -1.21 -1.93
C ALA A 17 1.97 -0.26 -2.85
N ALA A 18 0.65 -0.36 -2.84
CA ALA A 18 -0.20 0.45 -3.72
C ALA A 18 -1.42 1.00 -2.98
N MET A 19 -1.84 2.21 -3.33
CA MET A 19 -3.11 2.79 -2.89
C MET A 19 -4.01 3.02 -4.11
N ASP A 20 -5.31 2.79 -3.94
CA ASP A 20 -6.27 3.04 -5.02
C ASP A 20 -6.36 4.53 -5.34
N THR A 21 -6.42 4.85 -6.64
CA THR A 21 -6.52 6.23 -7.13
C THR A 21 -7.72 6.98 -6.56
N ALA A 22 -8.92 6.37 -6.56
CA ALA A 22 -10.11 7.05 -6.05
C ALA A 22 -10.02 7.25 -4.53
N PHE A 23 -9.48 6.27 -3.81
CA PHE A 23 -9.22 6.40 -2.38
C PHE A 23 -8.23 7.52 -2.05
N TYR A 24 -7.14 7.63 -2.84
CA TYR A 24 -6.14 8.69 -2.72
C TYR A 24 -6.74 10.07 -2.99
N GLU A 25 -7.43 10.26 -4.12
CA GLU A 25 -7.96 11.58 -4.50
C GLU A 25 -8.94 12.12 -3.46
N ALA A 26 -9.82 11.27 -2.91
CA ALA A 26 -10.71 11.65 -1.82
C ALA A 26 -9.99 12.12 -0.53
N ARG A 27 -8.71 11.77 -0.36
CA ARG A 27 -7.89 12.05 0.83
C ARG A 27 -6.62 12.82 0.51
N LYS A 28 -6.48 13.33 -0.72
CA LYS A 28 -5.29 14.05 -1.19
C LYS A 28 -4.96 15.27 -0.36
N HIS A 29 -5.98 15.98 0.12
CA HIS A 29 -5.83 17.11 1.05
C HIS A 29 -5.12 16.73 2.36
N ARG A 30 -5.14 15.45 2.75
CA ARG A 30 -4.54 14.91 3.98
C ARG A 30 -3.21 14.23 3.73
N LEU A 31 -3.11 13.49 2.62
CA LEU A 31 -1.91 12.74 2.22
C LEU A 31 -0.86 13.65 1.56
N GLY A 32 -1.27 14.79 1.01
CA GLY A 32 -0.39 15.68 0.25
C GLY A 32 -0.20 15.21 -1.20
N ALA A 33 0.55 16.00 -1.96
CA ALA A 33 0.84 15.73 -3.35
C ALA A 33 1.77 14.53 -3.53
N LEU A 34 1.55 13.75 -4.59
CA LEU A 34 2.45 12.68 -4.99
C LEU A 34 3.72 13.23 -5.63
N LYS A 35 4.81 12.48 -5.48
CA LYS A 35 6.02 12.66 -6.30
C LYS A 35 5.81 11.97 -7.65
N PRO A 36 6.41 12.49 -8.75
CA PRO A 36 6.42 11.79 -10.02
C PRO A 36 7.04 10.39 -9.89
N SER A 37 6.52 9.43 -10.65
CA SER A 37 7.00 8.05 -10.68
C SER A 37 6.98 7.52 -12.11
N THR A 38 8.01 6.77 -12.49
CA THR A 38 8.10 6.09 -13.79
C THR A 38 7.66 4.62 -13.73
N LYS A 39 7.21 4.16 -12.56
CA LYS A 39 6.79 2.76 -12.38
C LYS A 39 5.53 2.45 -13.17
N ARG A 40 5.45 1.19 -13.60
CA ARG A 40 4.28 0.60 -14.25
C ARG A 40 3.94 -0.70 -13.55
N LEU A 41 2.67 -0.93 -13.27
CA LEU A 41 2.18 -2.15 -12.64
C LEU A 41 1.52 -3.04 -13.69
N ARG A 42 1.92 -4.32 -13.73
CA ARG A 42 1.22 -5.35 -14.49
C ARG A 42 0.15 -5.96 -13.58
N MET A 43 -1.11 -5.74 -13.94
CA MET A 43 -2.26 -6.28 -13.23
C MET A 43 -2.45 -7.77 -13.53
N ALA A 44 -3.24 -8.46 -12.72
CA ALA A 44 -3.54 -9.89 -12.91
C ALA A 44 -4.19 -10.21 -14.26
N ASN A 45 -4.97 -9.27 -14.82
CA ASN A 45 -5.55 -9.38 -16.16
C ASN A 45 -4.55 -9.09 -17.30
N GLY A 46 -3.26 -8.90 -16.98
CA GLY A 46 -2.19 -8.62 -17.94
C GLY A 46 -2.03 -7.14 -18.32
N ALA A 47 -2.98 -6.27 -17.95
CA ALA A 47 -2.91 -4.84 -18.26
C ALA A 47 -1.68 -4.19 -17.59
N VAL A 48 -1.01 -3.29 -18.30
CA VAL A 48 0.16 -2.56 -17.77
C VAL A 48 -0.20 -1.09 -17.59
N ILE A 49 -0.37 -0.68 -16.34
CA ILE A 49 -0.89 0.64 -15.97
C ILE A 49 0.25 1.51 -15.42
N PRO A 50 0.41 2.76 -15.87
CA PRO A 50 1.38 3.68 -15.27
C PRO A 50 0.95 4.11 -13.87
N SER A 51 1.92 4.39 -12.99
CA SER A 51 1.65 4.93 -11.67
C SER A 51 1.09 6.35 -11.78
N GLY A 52 0.10 6.68 -10.95
CA GLY A 52 -0.35 8.06 -10.73
C GLY A 52 0.67 8.90 -9.94
N GLY A 53 1.65 8.25 -9.33
CA GLY A 53 2.72 8.88 -8.56
C GLY A 53 3.06 8.09 -7.30
N ARG A 54 4.16 8.49 -6.66
CA ARG A 54 4.67 7.88 -5.44
C ARG A 54 4.37 8.76 -4.24
N TRP A 55 3.81 8.15 -3.20
CA TRP A 55 3.72 8.75 -1.89
C TRP A 55 4.83 8.24 -0.98
N GLU A 56 5.32 9.10 -0.09
CA GLU A 56 6.29 8.74 0.95
C GLU A 56 5.92 9.41 2.26
N GLY A 57 5.99 8.67 3.36
CA GLY A 57 5.68 9.22 4.67
C GLY A 57 5.69 8.17 5.77
N GLN A 58 5.04 8.48 6.88
CA GLN A 58 4.95 7.60 8.04
C GLN A 58 3.65 6.79 8.01
N MET A 59 3.75 5.49 8.23
CA MET A 59 2.62 4.59 8.43
C MET A 59 2.71 3.96 9.81
N ARG A 60 1.55 3.74 10.44
CA ARG A 60 1.44 2.96 11.67
C ARG A 60 0.58 1.75 11.43
N LEU A 61 1.09 0.56 11.77
CA LEU A 61 0.37 -0.71 11.68
C LEU A 61 0.63 -1.50 12.97
N SER A 62 -0.44 -1.92 13.64
CA SER A 62 -0.37 -2.68 14.91
C SER A 62 0.58 -2.08 15.96
N GLY A 63 0.59 -0.75 16.08
CA GLY A 63 1.45 -0.02 17.03
C GLY A 63 2.84 0.33 16.49
N VAL A 64 3.36 -0.43 15.52
CA VAL A 64 4.65 -0.21 14.85
C VAL A 64 4.56 0.97 13.90
N GLN A 65 5.54 1.87 13.95
CA GLN A 65 5.64 3.01 13.03
C GLN A 65 6.84 2.82 12.10
N ALA A 66 6.61 2.94 10.80
CA ALA A 66 7.65 2.81 9.80
C ALA A 66 7.53 3.91 8.74
N ARG A 67 8.68 4.34 8.21
CA ARG A 67 8.71 5.16 6.99
C ARG A 67 8.43 4.25 5.81
N VAL A 68 7.40 4.57 5.06
CA VAL A 68 6.93 3.76 3.92
C VAL A 68 6.84 4.60 2.66
N SER A 69 6.78 3.89 1.54
CA SER A 69 6.37 4.47 0.27
C SER A 69 5.41 3.53 -0.45
N PHE A 70 4.45 4.10 -1.16
CA PHE A 70 3.54 3.34 -2.01
C PHE A 70 3.30 4.11 -3.31
N GLU A 71 2.87 3.38 -4.34
CA GLU A 71 2.44 3.94 -5.61
C GLU A 71 0.92 4.08 -5.65
N VAL A 72 0.40 5.00 -6.46
CA VAL A 72 -1.03 5.13 -6.67
C VAL A 72 -1.40 4.47 -8.00
N PHE A 73 -2.27 3.46 -7.95
CA PHE A 73 -2.76 2.73 -9.12
C PHE A 73 -4.29 2.56 -9.05
N PRO A 74 -4.99 2.54 -10.19
CA PRO A 74 -6.43 2.29 -10.19
C PRO A 74 -6.68 0.82 -9.83
N SER A 75 -7.32 0.56 -8.68
CA SER A 75 -7.61 -0.82 -8.26
C SER A 75 -8.87 -1.39 -8.92
N GLY A 76 -9.70 -0.51 -9.52
CA GLY A 76 -11.03 -0.87 -10.01
C GLY A 76 -12.01 -1.22 -8.88
N GLY A 77 -11.74 -0.77 -7.65
CA GLY A 77 -12.56 -1.04 -6.48
C GLY A 77 -12.23 -2.33 -5.73
N ASN A 78 -11.26 -3.11 -6.20
CA ASN A 78 -10.90 -4.41 -5.58
C ASN A 78 -10.20 -4.26 -4.22
N TRP A 79 -9.47 -3.18 -4.02
CA TRP A 79 -8.74 -2.90 -2.78
C TRP A 79 -8.55 -1.39 -2.61
N SER A 80 -8.44 -0.93 -1.36
CA SER A 80 -8.08 0.47 -1.06
C SER A 80 -6.57 0.64 -0.87
N PHE A 81 -5.91 -0.39 -0.35
CA PHE A 81 -4.46 -0.43 -0.18
C PHE A 81 -3.94 -1.86 -0.30
N LEU A 82 -2.83 -2.06 -1.01
CA LEU A 82 -2.07 -3.30 -1.05
C LEU A 82 -0.84 -3.14 -0.16
N LEU A 83 -0.76 -3.99 0.87
CA LEU A 83 0.44 -4.16 1.67
C LEU A 83 1.35 -5.14 0.94
N GLY A 84 2.11 -4.61 -0.02
CA GLY A 84 3.03 -5.38 -0.85
C GLY A 84 4.26 -5.88 -0.09
N LYS A 85 4.97 -6.82 -0.71
CA LYS A 85 6.13 -7.51 -0.15
C LYS A 85 7.18 -6.58 0.52
N PRO A 86 7.58 -5.44 -0.08
CA PRO A 86 8.57 -4.58 0.58
C PRO A 86 8.12 -4.01 1.93
N LEU A 87 6.82 -3.74 2.10
CA LEU A 87 6.29 -3.30 3.39
C LEU A 87 6.08 -4.45 4.36
N LEU A 88 5.71 -5.63 3.86
CA LEU A 88 5.64 -6.84 4.68
C LEU A 88 7.01 -7.19 5.25
N GLU A 89 8.07 -7.11 4.44
CA GLU A 89 9.46 -7.34 4.87
C GLU A 89 9.93 -6.26 5.87
N ALA A 90 9.68 -4.98 5.57
CA ALA A 90 10.07 -3.88 6.45
C ALA A 90 9.38 -3.92 7.82
N LEU A 91 8.17 -4.48 7.89
CA LEU A 91 7.40 -4.66 9.12
C LEU A 91 7.57 -6.06 9.73
N GLN A 92 8.45 -6.90 9.15
CA GLN A 92 8.70 -8.27 9.60
C GLN A 92 7.41 -9.07 9.83
N VAL A 93 6.47 -8.95 8.89
CA VAL A 93 5.15 -9.56 9.00
C VAL A 93 5.26 -11.09 8.92
N VAL A 94 4.69 -11.77 9.90
CA VAL A 94 4.57 -13.24 9.94
C VAL A 94 3.13 -13.62 9.71
N HIS A 95 2.88 -14.54 8.76
CA HIS A 95 1.56 -15.11 8.54
C HIS A 95 1.51 -16.52 9.12
N ASP A 96 0.71 -16.71 10.16
CA ASP A 96 0.39 -18.04 10.67
C ASP A 96 -0.85 -18.58 9.96
N TYR A 97 -0.62 -19.51 9.04
CA TYR A 97 -1.68 -20.15 8.27
C TYR A 97 -2.52 -21.13 9.11
N ALA A 98 -2.03 -21.61 10.26
CA ALA A 98 -2.81 -22.51 11.10
C ALA A 98 -3.99 -21.79 11.77
N THR A 99 -3.81 -20.50 12.06
CA THR A 99 -4.80 -19.66 12.74
C THR A 99 -5.34 -18.52 11.88
N ASP A 100 -4.96 -18.46 10.60
CA ASP A 100 -5.28 -17.37 9.66
C ASP A 100 -4.98 -15.98 10.26
N THR A 101 -3.85 -15.87 10.98
CA THR A 101 -3.48 -14.68 11.75
C THR A 101 -2.18 -14.07 11.26
N VAL A 102 -2.18 -12.74 11.10
CA VAL A 102 -1.01 -11.96 10.73
C VAL A 102 -0.42 -11.29 11.97
N TYR A 103 0.84 -11.59 12.25
CA TYR A 103 1.63 -10.98 13.32
C TYR A 103 2.59 -9.95 12.73
N ILE A 104 2.84 -8.91 13.52
CA ILE A 104 3.85 -7.89 13.22
C ILE A 104 4.74 -7.84 14.44
N ASN A 105 5.99 -8.21 14.26
CA ASN A 105 6.97 -8.11 15.34
C ASN A 105 7.38 -6.64 15.44
N GLY A 106 7.00 -6.01 16.55
CA GLY A 106 7.27 -4.60 16.86
C GLY A 106 8.34 -4.44 17.92
#